data_AF-A0A966TPB0-F1
#
_entry.id   AF-A0A966TPB0-F1
#
_cell.length_a   1.000
_cell.length_b   1.000
_cell.length_c   1.000
_cell.angle_alpha   90.00
_cell.angle_beta   90.00
_cell.angle_gamma   90.00
#
_symmetry.space_group_name_H-M   'P 1'
#
loop_
_entity.id
_entity.type
_entity.pdbx_description
1 polymer ?
#
loop_
_entity_poly.entity_id
_entity_poly.type
_entity_poly.pdbx_seq_one_letter_code
_entity_poly.pdbx_strand_id
1 'polypeptide(L)' 'MKQIQLGIVGVGWCGGIRAETAAKSPLVSSLHLAETNPERLLQLKQTVKAQTYTDDYKKL' A
#
# COMPACT_ATOMS: atom_id res chain seq x y z
N MET A 1 -3.80 -5.81 21.46
CA MET A 1 -2.72 -5.01 20.82
C MET A 1 -3.37 -3.84 20.08
N LYS A 2 -2.71 -2.68 20.04
CA LYS A 2 -3.20 -1.50 19.30
C LYS A 2 -2.87 -1.65 17.80
N GLN A 3 -3.85 -1.42 16.93
CA GLN A 3 -3.65 -1.44 15.49
C GLN A 3 -2.94 -0.17 14.99
N ILE A 4 -2.28 -0.26 13.84
CA ILE A 4 -1.57 0.84 13.21
C ILE A 4 -2.11 1.15 11.81
N GLN A 5 -2.01 2.42 11.42
CA GLN A 5 -2.17 2.85 10.03
C GLN A 5 -0.80 2.80 9.36
N LEU A 6 -0.69 2.18 8.19
CA LEU A 6 0.59 1.92 7.53
C LEU A 6 0.66 2.58 6.15
N GLY A 7 1.71 3.38 5.93
CA GLY A 7 2.10 3.87 4.61
C GLY A 7 3.24 3.05 4.01
N ILE A 8 3.18 2.74 2.72
CA ILE A 8 4.29 2.12 1.97
C ILE A 8 4.60 2.99 0.75
N VAL A 9 5.85 3.46 0.68
CA VAL A 9 6.40 4.25 -0.43
C VAL A 9 7.33 3.38 -1.25
N GLY A 10 7.09 3.28 -2.55
CA GLY A 10 7.78 2.35 -3.43
C GLY A 10 7.17 0.96 -3.31
N VAL A 11 6.22 0.66 -4.20
CA VAL A 11 5.42 -0.57 -4.19
C VAL A 11 5.69 -1.38 -5.46
N GLY A 12 6.97 -1.47 -5.83
CA GLY A 12 7.47 -2.39 -6.85
C GLY A 12 7.32 -3.85 -6.44
N TRP A 13 8.27 -4.72 -6.80
CA TRP A 13 8.14 -6.15 -6.51
C TRP A 13 8.10 -6.44 -4.99
N CYS A 14 9.19 -6.11 -4.28
CA CYS A 14 9.27 -6.36 -2.84
C CYS A 14 8.33 -5.46 -2.02
N GLY A 15 8.06 -4.24 -2.49
CA GLY A 15 7.08 -3.35 -1.85
C GLY A 15 5.66 -3.89 -1.98
N GLY A 16 5.32 -4.49 -3.13
CA GLY A 16 4.04 -5.15 -3.36
C GLY A 16 3.78 -6.32 -2.43
N ILE A 17 4.75 -7.21 -2.26
CA ILE A 17 4.61 -8.35 -1.34
C ILE A 17 4.34 -7.84 0.08
N ARG A 18 5.06 -6.79 0.52
CA ARG A 18 4.82 -6.16 1.83
C ARG A 18 3.42 -5.55 1.93
N ALA A 19 2.94 -4.90 0.86
CA ALA A 19 1.59 -4.35 0.80
C ALA A 19 0.52 -5.44 0.90
N GLU A 20 0.69 -6.56 0.21
CA GLU A 20 -0.21 -7.72 0.29
C GLU A 20 -0.21 -8.37 1.67
N THR A 21 0.96 -8.56 2.27
CA THR A 21 1.07 -9.08 3.64
C THR A 21 0.42 -8.13 4.64
N ALA A 22 0.72 -6.83 4.55
CA ALA A 22 0.16 -5.81 5.43
C ALA A 22 -1.36 -5.74 5.33
N ALA A 23 -1.92 -5.82 4.12
CA ALA A 23 -3.36 -5.80 3.90
C ALA A 23 -4.12 -6.99 4.54
N LYS A 24 -3.41 -8.09 4.84
CA LYS A 24 -3.96 -9.29 5.50
C LYS A 24 -3.65 -9.34 7.00
N SER A 25 -2.86 -8.39 7.51
CA SER A 25 -2.43 -8.39 8.90
C SER A 25 -3.52 -7.81 9.81
N PRO A 26 -3.93 -8.51 10.89
CA PRO A 26 -4.88 -7.97 11.86
C PRO A 26 -4.32 -6.79 12.67
N LEU A 27 -3.01 -6.51 12.56
CA LEU A 27 -2.37 -5.38 13.21
C LEU A 27 -2.48 -4.07 12.40
N VAL A 28 -2.89 -4.14 11.13
CA VAL A 28 -2.99 -2.98 10.23
C VAL A 28 -4.45 -2.60 10.06
N SER A 29 -4.84 -1.41 10.49
CA SER A 29 -6.20 -0.90 10.36
C SER A 29 -6.47 -0.23 9.01
N SER A 30 -5.45 0.40 8.42
CA SER A 30 -5.49 1.01 7.09
C SER A 30 -4.14 0.95 6.41
N LEU A 31 -4.17 0.88 5.08
CA LEU A 31 -2.99 0.84 4.23
C LEU A 31 -3.03 1.98 3.22
N HIS A 32 -1.91 2.68 3.04
CA HIS A 32 -1.76 3.80 2.13
C HIS A 32 -0.52 3.56 1.26
N LEU A 33 -0.66 3.66 -0.07
CA LEU A 33 0.38 3.26 -1.02
C LEU A 33 0.80 4.43 -1.91
N ALA A 34 2.10 4.65 -2.03
CA ALA A 34 2.69 5.56 -3.01
C ALA A 34 3.58 4.81 -4.01
N GLU A 35 3.24 4.88 -5.29
CA GLU A 35 4.01 4.28 -6.38
C GLU A 35 3.94 5.17 -7.63
N THR A 36 5.11 5.54 -8.16
CA THR A 36 5.24 6.46 -9.29
C THR A 36 4.94 5.81 -10.63
N ASN A 37 5.06 4.48 -10.74
CA ASN A 37 4.69 3.76 -11.95
C ASN A 37 3.15 3.58 -12.01
N PRO A 38 2.45 4.19 -12.98
CA PRO A 38 0.98 4.17 -13.05
C PRO A 38 0.40 2.79 -13.37
N GLU A 39 1.08 1.97 -14.17
CA GLU A 39 0.65 0.60 -14.47
C GLU A 39 0.71 -0.26 -13.21
N ARG A 40 1.79 -0.10 -12.44
CA ARG A 40 1.94 -0.78 -11.16
C ARG A 40 0.89 -0.33 -10.16
N LEU A 41 0.61 0.96 -10.08
CA LEU A 41 -0.44 1.50 -9.20
C LEU A 41 -1.83 0.95 -9.58
N LEU A 42 -2.13 0.81 -10.89
CA LEU A 42 -3.36 0.19 -11.38
C LEU A 42 -3.45 -1.29 -10.99
N GLN A 43 -2.36 -2.04 -11.14
CA GLN A 43 -2.30 -3.43 -10.71
C GLN A 43 -2.56 -3.55 -9.19
N LEU A 44 -1.94 -2.68 -8.39
CA LEU A 44 -2.13 -2.68 -6.93
C LEU A 44 -3.57 -2.36 -6.53
N LYS A 45 -4.28 -1.49 -7.25
CA LYS A 45 -5.71 -1.23 -7.00
C LYS A 45 -6.58 -2.47 -7.17
N GLN A 46 -6.15 -3.42 -8.00
CA GLN A 46 -6.86 -4.68 -8.23
C GLN A 46 -6.51 -5.74 -7.18
N THR A 47 -5.25 -5.78 -6.72
CA THR A 47 -4.75 -6.88 -5.85
C THR A 47 -4.69 -6.54 -4.36
N VAL A 48 -4.38 -5.29 -4.02
CA VAL A 48 -4.20 -4.83 -2.64
C VAL A 48 -5.24 -3.76 -2.37
N LYS A 49 -6.26 -4.04 -1.55
CA LYS A 49 -7.34 -3.08 -1.18
C LYS A 49 -6.86 -2.04 -0.15
N ALA A 50 -5.95 -1.16 -0.57
CA ALA A 50 -5.50 -0.03 0.24
C ALA A 50 -6.56 1.09 0.29
N GLN A 51 -6.51 1.92 1.32
CA GLN A 51 -7.38 3.08 1.49
C GLN A 51 -6.95 4.25 0.60
N THR A 52 -5.65 4.36 0.30
CA THR A 52 -5.10 5.44 -0.53
C THR A 52 -4.09 4.87 -1.52
N TYR A 53 -4.14 5.40 -2.74
CA TYR A 53 -3.16 5.16 -3.81
C TYR A 53 -2.77 6.50 -4.40
N THR A 54 -1.48 6.80 -4.42
CA THR A 54 -0.97 8.04 -4.99
C THR A 54 0.35 7.80 -5.70
N ASP A 55 0.70 8.69 -6.61
CA ASP A 55 2.02 8.80 -7.24
C ASP A 55 2.97 9.72 -6.46
N ASP A 56 2.48 10.41 -5.43
CA ASP A 56 3.23 11.37 -4.63
C ASP A 56 3.19 10.98 -3.15
N TYR A 57 4.33 10.53 -2.62
CA TYR A 57 4.43 10.09 -1.24
C TYR A 57 4.09 11.17 -0.20
N LYS A 58 4.17 12.45 -0.58
CA LYS A 58 3.84 13.56 0.33
C LYS A 58 2.34 13.67 0.59
N LYS A 59 1.52 12.92 -0.13
CA LYS A 59 0.05 12.86 0.02
C LYS A 59 -0.42 11.64 0.85
N LEU A 60 0.50 10.84 1.38
CA LEU A 60 0.20 9.71 2.28
C LEU A 60 -0.08 10.16 3.72
#